data_AF-A0A944KZX9-F1
#
_entry.id   AF-A0A944KZX9-F1
#
_cell.length_a   1.000
_cell.length_b   1.000
_cell.length_c   1.000
_cell.angle_alpha   90.00
_cell.angle_beta   90.00
_cell.angle_gamma   90.00
#
_symmetry.space_group_name_H-M   'P 1'
#
loop_
_entity.id
_entity.type
_entity.pdbx_description
1 polymer ?
#
loop_
_entity_poly.entity_id
_entity_poly.type
_entity_poly.pdbx_seq_one_letter_code
_entity_poly.pdbx_strand_id
1 'polypeptide(L)'
;MIDVVLPELPQRELSLKADGPVRGPGDPAPPPPLGGRILLGGPVSVPLDAKAVAHDAELQAFVEGEADSAVYHLLHLSITCEKDSEGPALHTVDVDLTLTADADADADTGAGAGAGAAAIVGFQPVAWSMTPKQLTETVESTTSAQLGPQLAFVGYSRTSQQSRVCLEALRELRSDPGWAIRHTRTAKIGGTYRLAMVVRAPRGAKSRAAVAVGAAVRKGHVMRRYREEMPDPVSLVMDL
;
A
#
# COMPACT_ATOMS: atom_id res chain seq x y z
N MET A 1 -6.72 -16.58 15.91
CA MET A 1 -6.09 -16.15 14.66
C MET A 1 -7.00 -16.57 13.52
N ILE A 2 -7.16 -15.74 12.50
CA ILE A 2 -7.97 -16.04 11.32
C ILE A 2 -7.11 -16.06 10.07
N ASP A 3 -7.41 -16.99 9.16
CA ASP A 3 -6.88 -16.96 7.80
C ASP A 3 -7.78 -16.06 6.95
N VAL A 4 -7.22 -14.99 6.41
CA VAL A 4 -7.93 -14.14 5.46
C VAL A 4 -7.57 -14.57 4.05
N VAL A 5 -8.60 -14.91 3.27
CA VAL A 5 -8.45 -15.20 1.84
C VAL A 5 -8.23 -13.87 1.12
N LEU A 6 -7.05 -13.71 0.53
CA LEU A 6 -6.71 -12.53 -0.23
C LEU A 6 -7.39 -12.59 -1.61
N PRO A 7 -8.18 -11.57 -2.00
CA PRO A 7 -8.88 -11.58 -3.28
C PRO A 7 -7.89 -11.58 -4.45
N GLU A 8 -8.34 -12.07 -5.61
CA GLU A 8 -7.61 -11.90 -6.85
C GLU A 8 -7.47 -10.42 -7.19
N LEU A 9 -6.29 -10.04 -7.66
CA LEU A 9 -5.94 -8.66 -7.91
C LEU A 9 -5.96 -8.38 -9.42
N PRO A 10 -6.78 -7.44 -9.91
CA PRO A 10 -6.73 -7.04 -11.30
C PRO A 10 -5.37 -6.42 -11.59
N GLN A 11 -4.68 -6.94 -12.61
CA GLN A 11 -3.35 -6.48 -12.98
C GLN A 11 -3.41 -5.36 -14.02
N ARG A 12 -2.56 -4.36 -13.81
CA ARG A 12 -2.35 -3.23 -14.72
C ARG A 12 -0.86 -3.03 -14.92
N GLU A 13 -0.48 -2.81 -16.17
CA GLU A 13 0.88 -2.36 -16.49
C GLU A 13 1.06 -0.88 -16.16
N LEU A 14 2.19 -0.56 -15.53
CA LEU A 14 2.59 0.81 -15.23
C LEU A 14 3.51 1.37 -16.32
N SER A 15 3.30 2.64 -16.64
CA SER A 15 4.15 3.46 -17.51
C SER A 15 4.71 4.63 -16.71
N LEU A 16 5.79 4.35 -15.98
CA LEU A 16 6.34 5.29 -15.00
C LEU A 16 7.01 6.46 -15.71
N LYS A 17 6.64 7.68 -15.33
CA LYS A 17 7.20 8.92 -15.91
C LYS A 17 8.48 9.28 -15.19
N ALA A 18 9.42 9.91 -15.90
CA ALA A 18 10.67 10.35 -15.30
C ALA A 18 10.41 11.31 -14.13
N ASP A 19 10.97 11.00 -12.97
CA ASP A 19 10.84 11.78 -11.74
C ASP A 19 12.16 12.50 -11.48
N GLY A 20 12.17 13.82 -11.72
CA GLY A 20 13.36 14.66 -11.65
C GLY A 20 13.04 16.12 -11.96
N PRO A 21 13.96 17.06 -11.65
CA PRO A 21 13.71 18.48 -11.81
C PRO A 21 13.36 18.81 -13.27
N VAL A 22 12.33 19.66 -13.44
CA VAL A 22 11.95 20.22 -14.75
C VAL A 22 13.16 20.94 -15.30
N ARG A 23 13.68 20.42 -16.40
CA ARG A 23 14.90 20.88 -17.05
C ARG A 23 14.61 22.11 -17.91
N GLY A 24 15.54 23.06 -17.93
CA GLY A 24 15.40 24.33 -18.64
C GLY A 24 15.51 24.18 -20.16
N PRO A 25 15.17 25.22 -20.93
CA PRO A 25 15.38 25.23 -22.37
C PRO A 25 16.89 25.11 -22.69
N GLY A 26 17.30 23.98 -23.28
CA GLY A 26 18.69 23.65 -23.62
C GLY A 26 19.19 22.32 -23.07
N ASP A 27 18.44 21.72 -22.14
CA ASP A 27 18.77 20.40 -21.60
C ASP A 27 18.39 19.26 -22.56
N PRO A 28 19.08 18.10 -22.48
CA PRO A 28 18.75 16.94 -23.29
C PRO A 28 17.32 16.47 -22.99
N ALA A 29 16.65 15.99 -24.04
CA ALA A 29 15.28 15.51 -23.99
C ALA A 29 15.02 14.58 -22.79
N PRO A 30 13.84 14.68 -22.14
CA PRO A 30 13.50 13.85 -21.00
C PRO A 30 13.60 12.37 -21.40
N PRO A 31 14.06 11.49 -20.49
CA PRO A 31 14.16 10.08 -20.80
C PRO A 31 12.75 9.52 -21.06
N PRO A 32 12.63 8.52 -21.96
CA PRO A 32 11.34 7.91 -22.24
C PRO A 32 10.75 7.27 -20.97
N PRO A 33 9.41 7.17 -20.86
CA PRO A 33 8.74 6.46 -19.78
C PRO A 33 9.26 5.04 -19.61
N LEU A 34 9.23 4.54 -18.37
CA LEU A 34 9.59 3.18 -18.03
C LEU A 34 8.33 2.30 -18.07
N GLY A 35 7.94 1.85 -19.26
CA GLY A 35 6.85 0.91 -19.49
C GLY A 35 7.30 -0.55 -19.51
N GLY A 36 6.39 -1.50 -19.28
CA GLY A 36 6.62 -2.94 -19.38
C GLY A 36 7.51 -3.54 -18.29
N ARG A 37 7.77 -2.80 -17.21
CA ARG A 37 8.71 -3.22 -16.15
C ARG A 37 8.04 -3.59 -14.85
N ILE A 38 6.91 -2.96 -14.57
CA ILE A 38 6.19 -3.11 -13.32
C ILE A 38 4.71 -3.27 -13.63
N LEU A 39 4.12 -4.35 -13.13
CA LEU A 39 2.68 -4.53 -13.07
C LEU A 39 2.23 -4.27 -11.64
N LEU A 40 1.13 -3.55 -11.49
CA LEU A 40 0.43 -3.36 -10.22
C LEU A 40 -0.84 -4.22 -10.24
N GLY A 41 -0.99 -5.08 -9.25
CA GLY A 41 -2.24 -5.76 -8.94
C GLY A 41 -2.98 -5.00 -7.85
N GLY A 42 -4.26 -4.69 -8.07
CA GLY A 42 -5.07 -3.92 -7.12
C GLY A 42 -4.85 -2.39 -7.24
N PRO A 43 -5.07 -1.62 -6.15
CA PRO A 43 -5.34 -2.05 -4.78
C PRO A 43 -6.80 -2.47 -4.60
N VAL A 44 -7.05 -3.45 -3.74
CA VAL A 44 -8.39 -3.90 -3.34
C VAL A 44 -8.54 -3.70 -1.84
N SER A 45 -9.68 -3.13 -1.43
CA SER A 45 -10.04 -2.96 -0.02
C SER A 45 -11.16 -3.94 0.35
N VAL A 46 -11.00 -4.61 1.48
CA VAL A 46 -12.02 -5.52 2.05
C VAL A 46 -12.33 -5.05 3.47
N PRO A 47 -13.60 -4.79 3.83
CA PRO A 47 -13.95 -4.42 5.20
C PRO A 47 -13.71 -5.59 6.17
N LEU A 48 -13.14 -5.29 7.34
CA LEU A 48 -12.94 -6.22 8.44
C LEU A 48 -13.99 -5.94 9.52
N ASP A 49 -15.21 -6.41 9.26
CA ASP A 49 -16.33 -6.31 10.20
C ASP A 49 -16.37 -7.51 11.17
N ALA A 50 -17.30 -7.46 12.14
CA ALA A 50 -17.47 -8.55 13.11
C ALA A 50 -17.77 -9.90 12.45
N LYS A 51 -18.39 -9.91 11.25
CA LYS A 51 -18.68 -11.14 10.50
C LYS A 51 -17.40 -11.72 9.88
N ALA A 52 -16.54 -10.88 9.31
CA ALA A 52 -15.27 -11.27 8.72
C ALA A 52 -14.31 -11.90 9.74
N VAL A 53 -14.43 -11.53 11.01
CA VAL A 53 -13.60 -12.05 12.11
C VAL A 53 -14.32 -13.01 13.06
N ALA A 54 -15.56 -13.42 12.75
CA ALA A 54 -16.45 -14.17 13.66
C ALA A 54 -15.88 -15.53 14.13
N HIS A 55 -14.89 -16.08 13.43
CA HIS A 55 -14.21 -17.33 13.80
C HIS A 55 -13.16 -17.15 14.91
N ASP A 56 -12.92 -15.92 15.37
CA ASP A 56 -12.03 -15.58 16.47
C ASP A 56 -12.74 -14.60 17.42
N ALA A 57 -13.14 -15.11 18.59
CA ALA A 57 -13.89 -14.35 19.58
C ALA A 57 -13.12 -13.15 20.15
N GLU A 58 -11.78 -13.23 20.22
CA GLU A 58 -10.95 -12.13 20.73
C GLU A 58 -10.87 -11.00 19.70
N LEU A 59 -10.66 -11.34 18.43
CA LEU A 59 -10.70 -10.38 17.32
C LEU A 59 -12.08 -9.77 17.14
N GLN A 60 -13.14 -10.57 17.26
CA GLN A 60 -14.51 -10.09 17.19
C GLN A 60 -14.79 -9.07 18.30
N ALA A 61 -14.47 -9.40 19.55
CA ALA A 61 -14.64 -8.49 20.68
C ALA A 61 -13.83 -7.19 20.51
N PHE A 62 -12.63 -7.27 19.92
CA PHE A 62 -11.83 -6.08 19.61
C PHE A 62 -12.50 -5.19 18.55
N VAL A 63 -12.95 -5.76 17.43
CA VAL A 63 -13.61 -5.00 16.36
C VAL A 63 -14.92 -4.37 16.87
N GLU A 64 -15.70 -5.11 17.64
CA GLU A 64 -16.93 -4.61 18.27
C GLU A 64 -16.64 -3.49 19.28
N GLY A 65 -15.59 -3.61 20.08
CA GLY A 65 -15.19 -2.59 21.05
C GLY A 65 -14.73 -1.26 20.42
N GLU A 66 -14.17 -1.31 19.21
CA GLU A 66 -13.72 -0.12 18.47
C GLU A 66 -14.80 0.45 17.53
N ALA A 67 -15.92 -0.28 17.33
CA ALA A 67 -16.91 -0.03 16.29
C ALA A 67 -17.59 1.34 16.38
N ASP A 68 -17.57 2.01 17.52
CA ASP A 68 -18.13 3.37 17.67
C ASP A 68 -17.20 4.45 17.09
N SER A 69 -15.89 4.19 17.04
CA SER A 69 -14.88 5.19 16.70
C SER A 69 -14.11 4.89 15.41
N ALA A 70 -13.97 3.61 15.07
CA ALA A 70 -13.13 3.17 13.98
C ALA A 70 -13.78 2.07 13.14
N VAL A 71 -13.34 2.01 11.88
CA VAL A 71 -13.58 0.90 10.97
C VAL A 71 -12.23 0.37 10.49
N TYR A 72 -12.17 -0.92 10.20
CA TYR A 72 -10.96 -1.59 9.76
C TYR A 72 -11.12 -2.12 8.35
N HIS A 73 -10.08 -1.94 7.54
CA HIS A 73 -10.04 -2.43 6.16
C HIS A 73 -8.76 -3.22 5.93
N LEU A 74 -8.86 -4.36 5.28
CA LEU A 74 -7.73 -5.04 4.68
C LEU A 74 -7.50 -4.45 3.28
N LEU A 75 -6.38 -3.75 3.10
CA LEU A 75 -5.94 -3.30 1.80
C LEU A 75 -4.90 -4.28 1.26
N HIS A 76 -5.15 -4.84 0.08
CA HIS A 76 -4.29 -5.81 -0.60
C HIS A 76 -3.89 -5.29 -1.98
N LEU A 77 -2.60 -5.38 -2.29
CA LEU A 77 -2.04 -5.08 -3.61
C LEU A 77 -0.85 -5.98 -3.90
N SER A 78 -0.40 -6.00 -5.16
CA SER A 78 0.79 -6.73 -5.55
C SER A 78 1.61 -5.93 -6.54
N ILE A 79 2.93 -6.07 -6.47
CA ILE A 79 3.85 -5.53 -7.47
C ILE A 79 4.55 -6.69 -8.15
N THR A 80 4.43 -6.79 -9.47
CA THR A 80 5.21 -7.74 -10.27
C THR A 80 6.26 -6.99 -11.06
N CYS A 81 7.52 -7.32 -10.83
CA CYS A 81 8.66 -6.72 -11.51
C CYS A 81 9.22 -7.68 -12.55
N GLU A 82 9.37 -7.20 -13.78
CA GLU A 82 9.97 -7.96 -14.87
C GLU A 82 11.46 -8.20 -14.60
N LYS A 83 11.88 -9.46 -14.60
CA LYS A 83 13.23 -9.88 -14.20
C LYS A 83 14.22 -9.77 -15.36
N ASP A 84 13.77 -10.08 -16.58
CA ASP A 84 14.63 -10.31 -17.75
C ASP A 84 14.31 -9.34 -18.90
N SER A 85 14.03 -8.08 -18.58
CA SER A 85 13.85 -7.04 -19.61
C SER A 85 15.18 -6.73 -20.33
N GLU A 86 15.12 -6.39 -21.61
CA GLU A 86 16.28 -5.90 -22.38
C GLU A 86 16.82 -4.52 -21.91
N GLY A 87 16.10 -3.82 -21.04
CA GLY A 87 16.45 -2.49 -20.53
C GLY A 87 17.35 -2.48 -19.28
N PRO A 88 17.74 -1.28 -18.78
CA PRO A 88 18.50 -1.13 -17.54
C PRO A 88 17.78 -1.81 -16.36
N ALA A 89 18.53 -2.49 -15.49
CA ALA A 89 17.96 -3.22 -14.36
C ALA A 89 17.30 -2.28 -13.34
N LEU A 90 16.19 -2.74 -12.76
CA LEU A 90 15.55 -2.10 -11.61
C LEU A 90 16.51 -2.16 -10.41
N HIS A 91 16.68 -1.02 -9.75
CA HIS A 91 17.54 -0.86 -8.59
C HIS A 91 16.75 -0.62 -7.30
N THR A 92 15.69 0.18 -7.38
CA THR A 92 14.67 0.28 -6.33
C THR A 92 13.28 0.27 -6.96
N VAL A 93 12.31 -0.22 -6.20
CA VAL A 93 10.88 -0.04 -6.46
C VAL A 93 10.25 0.36 -5.14
N ASP A 94 9.55 1.48 -5.13
CA ASP A 94 8.93 2.04 -3.94
C ASP A 94 7.41 2.06 -4.17
N VAL A 95 6.63 1.62 -3.19
CA VAL A 95 5.17 1.70 -3.20
C VAL A 95 4.78 2.60 -2.05
N ASP A 96 4.33 3.81 -2.37
CA ASP A 96 3.89 4.78 -1.38
C ASP A 96 2.38 4.87 -1.40
N LEU A 97 1.78 4.89 -0.22
CA LEU A 97 0.35 5.12 -0.05
C LEU A 97 0.12 6.41 0.72
N THR A 98 -0.94 7.11 0.36
CA THR A 98 -1.43 8.27 1.10
C THR A 98 -2.85 7.98 1.55
N LEU A 99 -3.02 7.84 2.86
CA LEU A 99 -4.28 7.58 3.52
C LEU A 99 -4.86 8.91 3.98
N THR A 100 -6.11 9.17 3.59
CA THR A 100 -6.81 10.42 3.90
C THR A 100 -8.24 10.12 4.34
N ALA A 101 -8.76 10.96 5.22
CA ALA A 101 -10.18 10.97 5.56
C ALA A 101 -10.71 12.39 5.44
N ASP A 102 -11.78 12.52 4.67
CA ASP A 102 -12.57 13.74 4.55
C ASP A 102 -13.85 13.57 5.36
N ALA A 103 -14.28 14.64 6.02
CA ALA A 103 -15.54 14.63 6.73
C ALA A 103 -16.70 14.54 5.73
N ASP A 104 -17.70 13.73 6.07
CA ASP A 104 -18.83 13.52 5.18
C ASP A 104 -19.72 14.78 5.18
N ALA A 105 -19.69 15.54 4.07
CA ALA A 105 -20.49 16.76 3.92
C ALA A 105 -22.01 16.47 3.81
N ASP A 106 -22.39 15.20 3.64
CA ASP A 106 -23.78 14.74 3.50
C ASP A 106 -24.44 14.36 4.83
N ALA A 107 -23.81 14.63 5.98
CA ALA A 107 -24.48 14.59 7.28
C ALA A 107 -25.47 15.76 7.37
N ASP A 108 -26.68 15.52 6.85
CA ASP A 108 -27.89 16.35 6.77
C ASP A 108 -28.28 16.94 8.14
N THR A 109 -27.47 17.87 8.63
CA THR A 109 -27.83 18.78 9.72
C THR A 109 -28.51 19.97 9.07
N GLY A 110 -29.82 19.85 8.89
CA GLY A 110 -30.71 20.96 8.61
C GLY A 110 -30.63 22.02 9.71
N ALA A 111 -29.65 22.93 9.61
CA ALA A 111 -29.60 24.18 10.35
C ALA A 111 -28.71 25.16 9.55
N GLY A 112 -29.31 26.30 9.17
CA GLY A 112 -28.76 27.19 8.16
C GLY A 112 -27.50 27.97 8.55
N ALA A 113 -26.86 28.45 7.49
CA ALA A 113 -25.97 29.62 7.41
C ALA A 113 -24.75 29.69 8.35
N GLY A 114 -23.56 29.45 7.79
CA GLY A 114 -22.30 29.94 8.37
C GLY A 114 -21.09 29.26 7.75
N ALA A 115 -20.20 30.04 7.14
CA ALA A 115 -18.92 29.55 6.64
C ALA A 115 -18.11 28.82 7.73
N GLY A 116 -17.55 27.65 7.40
CA GLY A 116 -16.29 27.18 7.99
C GLY A 116 -16.35 26.24 9.21
N ALA A 117 -17.35 25.38 9.36
CA ALA A 117 -17.23 24.24 10.27
C ALA A 117 -16.74 23.01 9.48
N ALA A 118 -15.42 22.84 9.38
CA ALA A 118 -14.86 21.56 8.97
C ALA A 118 -15.35 20.50 9.96
N ALA A 119 -16.22 19.59 9.52
CA ALA A 119 -16.66 18.49 10.37
C ALA A 119 -15.41 17.75 10.89
N ILE A 120 -15.38 17.51 12.20
CA ILE A 120 -14.17 17.04 12.88
C ILE A 120 -14.01 15.57 12.56
N VAL A 121 -13.10 15.26 11.64
CA VAL A 121 -12.61 13.89 11.45
C VAL A 121 -11.82 13.53 12.71
N GLY A 122 -12.25 12.50 13.44
CA GLY A 122 -11.64 12.13 14.73
C GLY A 122 -10.13 11.85 14.64
N PHE A 123 -9.67 11.24 13.55
CA PHE A 123 -8.26 11.01 13.24
C PHE A 123 -8.06 10.67 11.75
N GLN A 124 -6.86 10.86 11.21
CA GLN A 124 -6.52 10.43 9.85
C GLN A 124 -6.30 8.90 9.80
N PRO A 125 -6.68 8.19 8.72
CA PRO A 125 -6.49 6.76 8.66
C PRO A 125 -5.01 6.39 8.70
N VAL A 126 -4.70 5.25 9.32
CA VAL A 126 -3.32 4.78 9.50
C VAL A 126 -3.16 3.32 9.10
N ALA A 127 -1.97 2.95 8.63
CA ALA A 127 -1.58 1.55 8.46
C ALA A 127 -1.39 0.87 9.81
N TRP A 128 -2.48 0.35 10.37
CA TRP A 128 -2.52 -0.32 11.67
C TRP A 128 -1.58 -1.52 11.76
N SER A 129 -1.49 -2.31 10.68
CA SER A 129 -0.53 -3.39 10.57
C SER A 129 -0.14 -3.62 9.11
N MET A 130 1.06 -4.12 8.85
CA MET A 130 1.58 -4.34 7.49
C MET A 130 2.24 -5.71 7.35
N THR A 131 2.08 -6.32 6.18
CA THR A 131 2.78 -7.55 5.79
C THR A 131 3.12 -7.56 4.29
N PRO A 132 4.28 -8.08 3.89
CA PRO A 132 5.41 -8.45 4.74
C PRO A 132 6.05 -7.21 5.37
N LYS A 133 6.57 -7.35 6.61
CA LYS A 133 7.36 -6.30 7.25
C LYS A 133 8.76 -6.20 6.65
N GLN A 134 9.41 -7.35 6.46
CA GLN A 134 10.71 -7.45 5.82
C GLN A 134 10.82 -8.79 5.09
N LEU A 135 11.51 -8.78 3.94
CA LEU A 135 11.89 -9.96 3.18
C LEU A 135 13.36 -9.83 2.81
N THR A 136 14.14 -10.90 2.96
CA THR A 136 15.58 -10.90 2.66
C THR A 136 15.97 -11.74 1.43
N GLU A 137 15.06 -12.59 0.94
CA GLU A 137 15.21 -13.38 -0.28
C GLU A 137 13.90 -13.35 -1.07
N THR A 138 13.96 -13.36 -2.40
CA THR A 138 12.77 -13.48 -3.25
C THR A 138 12.18 -14.88 -3.11
N VAL A 139 11.06 -15.01 -2.41
CA VAL A 139 10.33 -16.27 -2.22
C VAL A 139 9.00 -16.21 -2.98
N GLU A 140 8.54 -17.36 -3.50
CA GLU A 140 7.19 -17.52 -4.05
C GLU A 140 6.10 -17.28 -3.00
N SER A 141 4.96 -16.76 -3.48
CA SER A 141 3.89 -16.18 -2.65
C SER A 141 3.06 -17.22 -1.88
N THR A 142 2.72 -16.90 -0.64
CA THR A 142 1.58 -17.50 0.08
C THR A 142 0.29 -16.77 -0.31
N THR A 143 -0.80 -17.52 -0.51
CA THR A 143 -2.13 -16.99 -0.89
C THR A 143 -3.02 -16.60 0.29
N SER A 144 -2.60 -16.90 1.52
CA SER A 144 -3.29 -16.56 2.76
C SER A 144 -2.43 -15.66 3.65
N ALA A 145 -3.08 -14.77 4.39
CA ALA A 145 -2.47 -13.99 5.46
C ALA A 145 -3.18 -14.31 6.79
N GLN A 146 -2.40 -14.39 7.86
CA GLN A 146 -2.93 -14.65 9.20
C GLN A 146 -3.03 -13.37 10.00
N LEU A 147 -4.22 -13.10 10.54
CA LEU A 147 -4.46 -12.02 11.50
C LEU A 147 -4.55 -12.59 12.91
N GLY A 148 -3.70 -12.09 13.80
CA GLY A 148 -3.69 -12.37 15.22
C GLY A 148 -4.42 -11.28 16.02
N PRO A 149 -4.26 -11.29 17.36
CA PRO A 149 -4.93 -10.33 18.24
C PRO A 149 -4.71 -8.88 17.78
N GLN A 150 -5.74 -8.04 17.97
CA GLN A 150 -5.73 -6.62 17.60
C GLN A 150 -5.46 -6.38 16.10
N LEU A 151 -5.85 -7.30 15.22
CA LEU A 151 -5.68 -7.18 13.76
C LEU A 151 -4.21 -7.01 13.31
N ALA A 152 -3.27 -7.54 14.08
CA ALA A 152 -1.87 -7.61 13.69
C ALA A 152 -1.64 -8.83 12.78
N PHE A 153 -0.86 -8.68 11.70
CA PHE A 153 -0.43 -9.83 10.91
C PHE A 153 0.52 -10.73 11.71
N VAL A 154 0.30 -12.05 11.65
CA VAL A 154 1.11 -13.08 12.32
C VAL A 154 1.84 -13.92 11.26
N GLY A 155 3.17 -14.01 11.35
CA GLY A 155 4.06 -14.60 10.33
C GLY A 155 4.32 -13.68 9.12
N TYR A 156 5.25 -13.89 8.18
CA TYR A 156 6.56 -14.55 8.15
C TYR A 156 7.64 -13.44 8.12
N SER A 157 8.55 -13.39 9.11
CA SER A 157 9.84 -12.70 8.96
C SER A 157 10.91 -13.79 8.89
N ARG A 158 11.36 -14.15 7.69
CA ARG A 158 12.56 -14.98 7.54
C ARG A 158 13.76 -14.06 7.44
N THR A 159 14.45 -13.90 8.55
CA THR A 159 15.74 -13.22 8.61
C THR A 159 16.78 -14.29 8.90
N SER A 160 17.57 -14.69 7.89
CA SER A 160 18.82 -15.39 8.17
C SER A 160 19.87 -14.34 8.55
N GLN A 161 20.73 -14.64 9.54
CA GLN A 161 21.68 -13.69 10.17
C GLN A 161 22.70 -13.03 9.21
N GLN A 162 22.67 -13.34 7.91
CA GLN A 162 23.56 -12.79 6.88
C GLN A 162 22.83 -12.26 5.63
N SER A 163 21.50 -12.29 5.59
CA SER A 163 20.72 -11.93 4.40
C SER A 163 20.38 -10.44 4.36
N ARG A 164 20.53 -9.81 3.19
CA ARG A 164 20.23 -8.39 2.98
C ARG A 164 18.76 -8.22 2.63
N VAL A 165 18.08 -7.32 3.32
CA VAL A 165 16.66 -7.00 3.08
C VAL A 165 16.43 -6.56 1.63
N CYS A 166 15.59 -7.30 0.91
CA CYS A 166 15.18 -7.02 -0.46
C CYS A 166 13.82 -6.30 -0.52
N LEU A 167 13.00 -6.39 0.52
CA LEU A 167 11.75 -5.63 0.68
C LEU A 167 11.56 -5.24 2.15
N GLU A 168 11.17 -4.00 2.40
CA GLU A 168 10.89 -3.46 3.73
C GLU A 168 9.59 -2.65 3.75
N ALA A 169 8.74 -2.88 4.75
CA ALA A 169 7.61 -2.02 5.09
C ALA A 169 8.12 -0.77 5.82
N LEU A 170 7.60 0.37 5.41
CA LEU A 170 7.97 1.69 5.90
C LEU A 170 6.74 2.37 6.50
N ARG A 171 6.96 3.13 7.57
CA ARG A 171 5.96 4.06 8.12
C ARG A 171 4.65 3.35 8.55
N GLU A 172 4.77 2.16 9.15
CA GLU A 172 3.66 1.52 9.87
C GLU A 172 3.13 2.47 10.96
N LEU A 173 1.82 2.40 11.23
CA LEU A 173 1.07 3.29 12.13
C LEU A 173 1.00 4.76 11.67
N ARG A 174 1.26 5.04 10.40
CA ARG A 174 1.15 6.39 9.82
C ARG A 174 0.15 6.41 8.67
N SER A 175 -0.23 7.63 8.27
CA SER A 175 -1.10 7.89 7.11
C SER A 175 -0.36 7.93 5.78
N ASP A 176 0.98 7.87 5.79
CA ASP A 176 1.83 7.81 4.61
C ASP A 176 2.60 6.48 4.45
N PRO A 177 2.00 5.29 4.69
CA PRO A 177 2.74 4.02 4.73
C PRO A 177 3.31 3.65 3.36
N GLY A 178 4.26 2.72 3.32
CA GLY A 178 4.77 2.24 2.04
C GLY A 178 5.67 1.00 2.15
N TRP A 179 6.13 0.53 1.00
CA TRP A 179 7.12 -0.54 0.90
C TRP A 179 8.27 -0.11 -0.01
N ALA A 180 9.49 -0.46 0.38
CA ALA A 180 10.69 -0.26 -0.44
C ALA A 180 11.30 -1.62 -0.80
N ILE A 181 11.41 -1.88 -2.10
CA ILE A 181 12.05 -3.05 -2.68
C ILE A 181 13.41 -2.62 -3.22
N ARG A 182 14.48 -3.34 -2.87
CA ARG A 182 15.85 -2.95 -3.19
C ARG A 182 16.61 -4.09 -3.86
N HIS A 183 17.33 -3.74 -4.91
CA HIS A 183 18.35 -4.60 -5.50
C HIS A 183 19.49 -4.80 -4.49
N THR A 184 19.78 -6.05 -4.15
CA THR A 184 20.92 -6.41 -3.31
C THR A 184 22.02 -7.07 -4.15
N ARG A 185 23.19 -7.35 -3.56
CA ARG A 185 24.26 -8.05 -4.28
C ARG A 185 23.87 -9.49 -4.65
N THR A 186 22.98 -10.10 -3.87
CA THR A 186 22.60 -11.50 -3.97
C THR A 186 21.22 -11.69 -4.60
N ALA A 187 20.37 -10.66 -4.63
CA ALA A 187 19.04 -10.70 -5.21
C ALA A 187 18.78 -9.45 -6.07
N LYS A 188 18.46 -9.68 -7.35
CA LYS A 188 17.90 -8.65 -8.22
C LYS A 188 16.42 -8.46 -7.91
N ILE A 189 15.88 -7.28 -8.24
CA ILE A 189 14.43 -7.05 -8.18
C ILE A 189 13.78 -7.83 -9.32
N GLY A 190 12.79 -8.67 -9.01
CA GLY A 190 12.06 -9.47 -9.99
C GLY A 190 11.06 -10.40 -9.33
N GLY A 191 10.03 -10.78 -10.07
CA GLY A 191 8.93 -11.61 -9.58
C GLY A 191 7.82 -10.79 -8.93
N THR A 192 6.92 -11.48 -8.21
CA THR A 192 5.70 -10.89 -7.64
C THR A 192 5.82 -10.74 -6.13
N TYR A 193 5.58 -9.53 -5.64
CA TYR A 193 5.51 -9.17 -4.23
C TYR A 193 4.05 -8.91 -3.86
N ARG A 194 3.46 -9.72 -2.98
CA ARG A 194 2.12 -9.47 -2.42
C ARG A 194 2.26 -8.65 -1.14
N LEU A 195 1.52 -7.56 -1.06
CA LEU A 195 1.59 -6.57 0.02
C LEU A 195 0.18 -6.39 0.59
N ALA A 196 0.05 -6.46 1.90
CA ALA A 196 -1.21 -6.21 2.57
C ALA A 196 -1.00 -5.34 3.81
N MET A 197 -2.00 -4.52 4.10
CA MET A 197 -2.05 -3.75 5.35
C MET A 197 -3.46 -3.77 5.92
N VAL A 198 -3.58 -3.74 7.24
CA VAL A 198 -4.82 -3.35 7.90
C VAL A 198 -4.78 -1.83 8.05
N VAL A 199 -5.81 -1.16 7.56
CA VAL A 199 -6.02 0.28 7.74
C VAL A 199 -7.05 0.47 8.83
N ARG A 200 -6.71 1.27 9.85
CA ARG A 200 -7.67 1.79 10.83
C ARG A 200 -8.11 3.15 10.35
N ALA A 201 -9.41 3.33 10.09
CA ALA A 201 -10.00 4.56 9.60
C ALA A 201 -11.07 5.07 10.57
N PRO A 202 -11.28 6.39 10.68
CA PRO A 202 -12.35 6.95 11.49
C PRO A 202 -13.72 6.52 10.96
N ARG A 203 -14.61 6.11 11.86
CA ARG A 203 -15.99 5.80 11.50
C ARG A 203 -16.72 7.08 11.06
N GLY A 204 -17.56 6.96 10.03
CA GLY A 204 -18.40 8.06 9.54
C GLY A 204 -17.66 9.10 8.69
N ALA A 205 -16.41 8.83 8.30
CA ALA A 205 -15.68 9.67 7.35
C ALA A 205 -15.45 8.94 6.02
N LYS A 206 -15.40 9.69 4.92
CA LYS A 206 -15.03 9.17 3.60
C LYS A 206 -13.51 9.00 3.55
N SER A 207 -13.05 7.80 3.88
CA SER A 207 -11.63 7.45 3.91
C SER A 207 -11.16 6.91 2.55
N ARG A 208 -9.95 7.28 2.13
CA ARG A 208 -9.37 6.95 0.83
C ARG A 208 -7.89 6.58 0.94
N ALA A 209 -7.43 5.70 0.06
CA ALA A 209 -6.04 5.33 -0.12
C ALA A 209 -5.57 5.65 -1.55
N ALA A 210 -4.76 6.68 -1.72
CA ALA A 210 -4.05 6.94 -2.97
C ALA A 210 -2.76 6.13 -3.02
N VAL A 211 -2.40 5.63 -4.20
CA VAL A 211 -1.20 4.78 -4.38
C VAL A 211 -0.29 5.39 -5.43
N ALA A 212 1.00 5.46 -5.12
CA ALA A 212 2.06 5.83 -6.04
C ALA A 212 3.12 4.74 -6.10
N VAL A 213 3.61 4.45 -7.30
CA VAL A 213 4.71 3.51 -7.50
C VAL A 213 5.89 4.29 -8.07
N GLY A 214 7.02 4.22 -7.37
CA GLY A 214 8.30 4.74 -7.79
C GLY A 214 9.23 3.61 -8.24
N ALA A 215 10.15 3.92 -9.15
CA ALA A 215 11.23 3.01 -9.52
C ALA A 215 12.51 3.78 -9.82
N ALA A 216 13.66 3.20 -9.46
CA ALA A 216 14.95 3.69 -9.90
C ALA A 216 15.64 2.64 -10.78
N VAL A 217 16.20 3.07 -11.91
CA VAL A 217 17.00 2.22 -12.80
C VAL A 217 18.42 2.75 -12.90
N ARG A 218 19.38 1.82 -12.99
CA ARG A 218 20.79 2.17 -13.09
C ARG A 218 21.32 1.82 -14.48
N LYS A 219 21.84 2.81 -15.21
CA LYS A 219 22.57 2.63 -16.47
C LYS A 219 24.00 3.16 -16.28
N GLY A 220 24.96 2.24 -16.11
CA GLY A 220 26.34 2.60 -15.75
C GLY A 220 26.42 3.28 -14.37
N HIS A 221 26.91 4.52 -14.35
CA HIS A 221 27.02 5.35 -13.14
C HIS A 221 25.79 6.26 -12.90
N VAL A 222 24.85 6.32 -13.84
CA VAL A 222 23.69 7.20 -13.74
C VAL A 222 22.49 6.45 -13.15
N MET A 223 21.92 7.02 -12.09
CA MET A 223 20.63 6.59 -11.53
C MET A 223 19.52 7.49 -12.09
N ARG A 224 18.44 6.89 -12.59
CA ARG A 224 17.25 7.62 -13.03
C ARG A 224 16.05 7.16 -12.22
N ARG A 225 15.23 8.10 -11.77
CA ARG A 225 14.01 7.84 -11.01
C ARG A 225 12.80 8.03 -11.91
N TYR A 226 11.79 7.24 -11.63
CA TYR A 226 10.53 7.22 -12.33
C TYR A 226 9.41 7.09 -11.30
N ARG A 227 8.24 7.63 -11.60
CA ARG A 227 7.08 7.57 -10.73
C ARG A 227 5.79 7.57 -11.54
N GLU A 228 4.80 6.87 -11.02
CA GLU A 228 3.41 6.93 -11.47
C GLU A 228 2.49 6.99 -10.26
N GLU A 229 1.51 7.88 -10.31
CA GLU A 229 0.45 7.97 -9.31
C GLU A 229 -0.81 7.34 -9.92
N MET A 230 -1.51 6.55 -9.13
CA MET A 230 -2.79 6.00 -9.56
C MET A 230 -3.84 7.11 -9.66
N PRO A 231 -4.62 7.16 -10.75
CA PRO A 231 -5.57 8.24 -10.98
C PRO A 231 -6.72 8.23 -9.97
N ASP A 232 -7.17 7.03 -9.57
CA ASP A 232 -8.34 6.84 -8.72
C ASP A 232 -7.90 6.25 -7.37
N PRO A 233 -8.00 7.01 -6.26
CA PRO A 233 -7.79 6.49 -4.92
C PRO A 233 -8.82 5.40 -4.58
N VAL A 234 -8.40 4.37 -3.85
CA VAL A 234 -9.29 3.30 -3.39
C VAL A 234 -10.12 3.81 -2.21
N SER A 235 -11.43 3.63 -2.31
CA SER A 235 -12.36 3.99 -1.25
C SER A 235 -12.31 2.97 -0.10
N LEU A 236 -12.29 3.46 1.14
CA LEU A 236 -12.32 2.65 2.36
C LEU A 236 -13.67 2.85 3.04
N VAL A 237 -14.71 2.28 2.43
CA VAL A 237 -16.10 2.41 2.90
C VAL A 237 -16.59 1.06 3.39
N MET A 238 -17.18 1.05 4.58
CA MET A 238 -18.05 -0.06 5.02
C MET A 238 -19.46 0.25 4.53
N ASP A 239 -20.05 -0.64 3.74
CA ASP A 239 -21.48 -0.63 3.50
C ASP A 239 -22.17 -0.91 4.85
N LEU A 240 -22.93 0.07 5.35
CA LEU A 240 -23.67 -0.01 6.62
C LEU A 240 -24.96 -0.81 6.48
#